data_AF-A0A428WDU8-F1
#
_entry.id   AF-A0A428WDU8-F1
#
_cell.length_a   1.000
_cell.length_b   1.000
_cell.length_c   1.000
_cell.angle_alpha   90.00
_cell.angle_beta   90.00
_cell.angle_gamma   90.00
#
_symmetry.space_group_name_H-M   'P 1'
#
loop_
_entity.id
_entity.type
_entity.pdbx_description
1 polymer ?
#
loop_
_entity_poly.entity_id
_entity_poly.type
_entity_poly.pdbx_seq_one_letter_code
_entity_poly.pdbx_strand_id
1 'polypeptide(L)'
;MTAAFKRVAAQFSDSREYRFEVIAAGASGDLAYTIGFEHNTVSVNGKPTTYILRATHVYRREDGEWKIVHRHADRPPDEPKPGETLTETHSRYAR
;
A
#
# COMPACT_ATOMS: atom_id res chain seq x y z
N MET A 1 -6.09 -6.68 19.26
CA MET A 1 -6.53 -5.75 18.19
C MET A 1 -7.67 -4.88 18.72
N THR A 2 -7.52 -3.55 18.70
CA THR A 2 -8.50 -2.61 19.30
C THR A 2 -9.81 -2.56 18.49
N ALA A 3 -10.88 -2.04 19.09
CA ALA A 3 -12.18 -1.88 18.42
C ALA A 3 -12.10 -1.01 17.15
N ALA A 4 -11.23 0.02 17.15
CA ALA A 4 -11.01 0.88 16.00
C ALA A 4 -10.46 0.11 14.79
N PHE A 5 -9.45 -0.74 15.01
CA PHE A 5 -8.89 -1.57 13.93
C PHE A 5 -9.90 -2.58 13.39
N LYS A 6 -10.72 -3.20 14.27
CA LYS A 6 -11.80 -4.09 13.83
C LYS A 6 -12.81 -3.36 12.94
N ARG A 7 -13.18 -2.13 13.30
CA ARG A 7 -14.12 -1.31 12.52
C ARG A 7 -13.56 -0.97 11.14
N VAL A 8 -12.29 -0.58 11.05
CA VAL A 8 -11.65 -0.28 9.75
C VAL A 8 -11.54 -1.55 8.91
N ALA A 9 -11.06 -2.65 9.48
CA ALA A 9 -10.90 -3.93 8.77
C ALA A 9 -12.24 -4.45 8.22
N ALA A 10 -13.34 -4.29 8.96
CA ALA A 10 -14.67 -4.71 8.52
C ALA A 10 -15.19 -3.97 7.27
N GLN A 11 -14.57 -2.85 6.88
CA GLN A 11 -14.91 -2.16 5.63
C GLN A 11 -14.37 -2.88 4.40
N PHE A 12 -13.38 -3.76 4.55
CA PHE A 12 -12.70 -4.42 3.44
C PHE A 12 -13.09 -5.88 3.36
N SER A 13 -13.35 -6.36 2.15
CA SER A 13 -13.64 -7.76 1.87
C SER A 13 -13.22 -8.12 0.45
N ASP A 14 -13.20 -9.42 0.12
CA ASP A 14 -12.97 -9.91 -1.26
C ASP A 14 -11.74 -9.24 -1.93
N SER A 15 -10.58 -9.40 -1.29
CA SER A 15 -9.30 -8.96 -1.85
C SER A 15 -8.93 -9.89 -3.02
N ARG A 16 -9.01 -9.38 -4.24
CA ARG A 16 -8.80 -10.15 -5.47
C ARG A 16 -7.40 -10.00 -6.03
N GLU A 17 -6.80 -8.83 -5.83
CA GLU A 17 -5.45 -8.55 -6.31
C GLU A 17 -4.70 -7.64 -5.34
N TYR A 18 -3.45 -8.01 -5.10
CA TYR A 18 -2.47 -7.17 -4.44
C TYR A 18 -1.13 -7.36 -5.15
N ARG A 19 -0.56 -6.26 -5.63
CA ARG A 19 0.79 -6.24 -6.22
C ARG A 19 1.55 -5.04 -5.67
N PHE A 20 2.75 -5.29 -5.17
CA PHE A 20 3.64 -4.24 -4.69
C PHE A 20 4.78 -4.02 -5.69
N GLU A 21 4.81 -2.83 -6.28
CA GLU A 21 5.84 -2.38 -7.21
C GLU A 21 6.91 -1.61 -6.42
N VAL A 22 8.09 -2.21 -6.26
CA VAL A 22 9.19 -1.61 -5.50
C VAL A 22 9.89 -0.57 -6.35
N ILE A 23 9.97 0.66 -5.84
CA ILE A 23 10.72 1.78 -6.45
C ILE A 23 12.09 1.91 -5.79
N ALA A 24 12.17 1.73 -4.48
CA ALA A 24 13.43 1.75 -3.75
C ALA A 24 13.38 0.80 -2.54
N ALA A 25 14.53 0.25 -2.19
CA ALA A 25 14.69 -0.57 -0.99
C ALA A 25 16.11 -0.42 -0.45
N GLY A 26 16.26 -0.65 0.86
CA GLY A 26 17.55 -0.67 1.51
C GLY A 26 17.49 -1.39 2.85
N ALA A 27 18.64 -1.87 3.31
CA ALA A 27 18.78 -2.50 4.61
C ALA A 27 20.12 -2.12 5.26
N SER A 28 20.11 -1.95 6.58
CA SER A 28 21.30 -1.73 7.40
C SER A 28 21.08 -2.32 8.79
N GLY A 29 21.95 -3.27 9.18
CA GLY A 29 21.75 -4.06 10.40
C GLY A 29 20.39 -4.75 10.40
N ASP A 30 19.65 -4.57 11.50
CA ASP A 30 18.31 -5.15 11.69
C ASP A 30 17.17 -4.22 11.27
N LEU A 31 17.44 -3.17 10.48
CA LEU A 31 16.43 -2.29 9.90
C LEU A 31 16.48 -2.34 8.37
N ALA A 32 15.30 -2.32 7.75
CA ALA A 32 15.16 -2.22 6.31
C ALA A 32 13.94 -1.38 5.93
N TYR A 33 13.88 -0.93 4.69
CA TYR A 33 12.71 -0.25 4.14
C TYR A 33 12.43 -0.69 2.71
N THR A 34 11.17 -0.58 2.31
CA THR A 34 10.73 -0.55 0.92
C THR A 34 9.85 0.66 0.68
N ILE A 35 9.99 1.26 -0.50
CA ILE A 35 9.16 2.36 -1.00
C ILE A 35 8.60 1.88 -2.34
N GLY A 36 7.30 2.00 -2.54
CA GLY A 36 6.67 1.47 -3.73
C GLY A 36 5.20 1.82 -3.91
N PHE A 37 4.61 1.28 -4.97
CA PHE A 37 3.18 1.40 -5.26
C PHE A 37 2.46 0.09 -4.98
N GLU A 38 1.36 0.18 -4.25
CA GLU A 38 0.45 -0.94 -4.00
C GLU A 38 -0.73 -0.85 -4.95
N HIS A 39 -0.79 -1.79 -5.88
CA HIS A 39 -1.93 -1.97 -6.78
C HIS A 39 -2.91 -2.91 -6.09
N ASN A 40 -4.11 -2.39 -5.80
CA ASN A 40 -5.13 -3.12 -5.04
C ASN A 40 -6.41 -3.27 -5.86
N THR A 41 -7.00 -4.47 -5.84
CA THR A 41 -8.39 -4.71 -6.24
C THR A 41 -9.10 -5.42 -5.10
N VAL A 42 -10.02 -4.71 -4.43
CA VAL A 42 -10.69 -5.15 -3.20
C VAL A 42 -12.11 -4.58 -3.13
N SER A 43 -12.99 -5.21 -2.36
CA SER A 43 -14.28 -4.59 -2.04
C SER A 43 -14.16 -3.69 -0.81
N VAL A 44 -14.58 -2.43 -0.94
CA VAL A 44 -14.65 -1.45 0.16
C VAL A 44 -16.11 -1.10 0.40
N ASN A 45 -16.60 -1.36 1.61
CA ASN A 45 -18.01 -1.25 2.01
C ASN A 45 -18.95 -1.95 1.01
N GLY A 46 -18.57 -3.14 0.54
CA GLY A 46 -19.33 -3.94 -0.42
C GLY A 46 -19.22 -3.51 -1.88
N LYS A 47 -18.45 -2.45 -2.19
CA LYS A 47 -18.24 -1.98 -3.57
C LYS A 47 -16.86 -2.42 -4.09
N PRO A 48 -16.78 -3.15 -5.21
CA PRO A 48 -15.52 -3.41 -5.89
C PRO A 48 -14.79 -2.10 -6.21
N THR A 49 -13.54 -1.99 -5.77
CA THR A 49 -12.71 -0.79 -5.90
C THR A 49 -11.30 -1.19 -6.31
N THR A 50 -10.77 -0.51 -7.32
CA THR A 50 -9.37 -0.61 -7.73
C THR A 50 -8.70 0.73 -7.45
N TYR A 51 -7.55 0.72 -6.78
CA TYR A 51 -6.80 1.92 -6.43
C TYR A 51 -5.31 1.62 -6.23
N ILE A 52 -4.50 2.67 -6.33
CA ILE A 52 -3.06 2.63 -6.09
C ILE A 52 -2.74 3.40 -4.81
N LEU A 53 -1.87 2.86 -3.96
CA LEU A 53 -1.29 3.62 -2.85
C LEU A 53 0.22 3.76 -3.06
N ARG A 54 0.76 4.94 -2.78
CA ARG A 54 2.19 5.06 -2.47
C ARG A 54 2.39 4.57 -1.05
N ALA A 55 3.31 3.64 -0.84
CA ALA A 55 3.56 3.06 0.47
C ALA A 55 5.05 3.08 0.83
N THR A 56 5.29 3.28 2.12
CA THR A 56 6.57 3.04 2.78
C THR A 56 6.37 1.97 3.83
N HIS A 57 7.10 0.86 3.69
CA HIS A 57 7.21 -0.17 4.71
C HIS A 57 8.56 -0.04 5.39
N VAL A 58 8.58 -0.07 6.72
CA VAL A 58 9.78 -0.21 7.53
C VAL A 58 9.75 -1.57 8.19
N TYR A 59 10.87 -2.28 8.09
CA TYR A 59 11.03 -3.62 8.63
C TYR A 59 12.06 -3.60 9.75
N ARG A 60 11.84 -4.46 10.74
CA ARG A 60 12.83 -4.82 11.75
C ARG A 60 13.06 -6.32 11.72
N ARG A 61 14.32 -6.75 11.79
CA ARG A 61 14.66 -8.17 11.92
C ARG A 61 14.47 -8.58 13.38
N GLU A 62 13.63 -9.56 13.63
CA GLU A 62 13.32 -10.10 14.96
C GLU A 62 13.42 -11.62 14.88
N ASP A 63 14.28 -12.22 15.70
CA ASP A 63 14.53 -13.68 15.71
C ASP A 63 14.91 -14.25 14.33
N GLY A 64 15.67 -13.48 13.56
CA GLY A 64 16.11 -13.84 12.21
C GLY A 64 15.11 -13.51 11.10
N GLU A 65 13.88 -13.11 11.44
CA GLU A 65 12.79 -12.85 10.50
C GLU A 65 12.53 -11.35 10.32
N TRP A 66 12.32 -10.90 9.08
CA TRP A 66 11.94 -9.52 8.81
C TRP A 66 10.44 -9.31 9.05
N LYS A 67 10.10 -8.38 9.94
CA LYS A 67 8.71 -8.00 10.23
C LYS A 67 8.47 -6.55 9.89
N ILE A 68 7.31 -6.23 9.32
CA ILE A 68 6.87 -4.84 9.13
C ILE A 68 6.57 -4.26 10.51
N VAL A 69 7.34 -3.25 10.91
CA VAL A 69 7.14 -2.51 12.17
C VAL A 69 6.44 -1.17 11.95
N HIS A 70 6.46 -0.66 10.71
CA HIS A 70 5.70 0.51 10.33
C HIS A 70 5.27 0.42 8.86
N ARG A 71 4.06 0.89 8.59
CA ARG A 71 3.52 1.10 7.25
C ARG A 71 2.85 2.45 7.21
N HIS A 72 3.25 3.28 6.26
CA HIS A 72 2.51 4.47 5.88
C HIS A 72 2.11 4.33 4.42
N ALA A 73 0.86 4.65 4.09
CA ALA A 73 0.40 4.64 2.72
C ALA A 73 -0.65 5.71 2.49
N ASP A 74 -0.58 6.35 1.33
CA ASP A 74 -1.47 7.41 0.89
C ASP A 74 -1.75 7.31 -0.62
N ARG A 75 -2.84 7.92 -1.08
CA ARG A 75 -3.09 8.01 -2.52
C ARG A 75 -2.05 8.94 -3.15
N PRO A 76 -1.49 8.59 -4.32
CA PRO A 76 -0.68 9.52 -5.08
C PRO A 76 -1.45 10.84 -5.30
N PRO A 77 -0.80 12.01 -5.22
CA PRO A 77 -1.46 13.30 -5.37
C PRO A 77 -2.17 13.46 -6.72
N ASP A 78 -1.69 12.73 -7.73
CA ASP A 78 -2.23 12.78 -9.09
C ASP A 78 -3.17 11.59 -9.41
N GLU A 79 -3.50 10.73 -8.45
CA GLU A 79 -4.49 9.67 -8.69
C GLU A 79 -5.90 10.28 -8.77
N PRO A 80 -6.65 10.06 -9.88
CA PRO A 80 -8.03 10.52 -9.99
C PRO A 80 -8.89 9.91 -8.88
N LYS A 81 -9.92 10.63 -8.46
CA LYS A 81 -10.86 10.08 -7.48
C LYS A 81 -11.53 8.83 -8.06
N PRO A 82 -11.99 7.88 -7.21
CA PRO A 82 -12.76 6.74 -7.68
C PRO A 82 -13.96 7.18 -8.54
N GLY A 83 -13.89 6.95 -9.86
CA GLY A 83 -14.88 7.39 -10.84
C GLY A 83 -14.35 8.36 -11.92
N GLU A 84 -13.12 8.86 -11.80
CA GLU A 84 -12.45 9.71 -12.79
C GLU A 84 -11.34 8.92 -13.50
N THR A 85 -11.17 9.13 -14.81
CA THR A 85 -10.21 8.37 -15.64
C THR A 85 -8.79 8.92 -15.51
N LEU A 86 -7.79 8.03 -15.48
CA LEU A 86 -6.36 8.37 -15.53
C LEU A 86 -6.01 9.05 -16.86
N THR A 87 -5.46 10.27 -16.81
CA THR A 87 -4.79 10.91 -17.97
C THR A 87 -3.27 10.67 -17.89
N GLU A 88 -2.61 10.61 -19.05
CA GLU A 88 -1.21 10.14 -19.24
C GLU A 88 -0.11 10.89 -18.46
N THR A 89 -0.42 11.93 -17.68
CA THR A 89 0.60 12.82 -17.08
C THR A 89 1.25 12.30 -15.79
N HIS A 90 0.82 11.16 -15.24
CA HIS A 90 1.22 10.73 -13.87
C HIS A 90 2.54 9.95 -13.78
N SER A 91 3.28 9.83 -14.89
CA SER A 91 4.58 9.15 -14.95
C SER A 91 5.75 10.04 -14.50
N ARG A 92 5.75 10.50 -13.24
CA ARG A 92 6.94 11.15 -12.65
C ARG A 92 7.81 10.21 -11.82
N TYR A 93 7.37 8.97 -11.58
CA TYR A 93 8.04 8.02 -10.69
C TYR A 93 8.59 6.77 -11.40
N ALA A 94 8.30 6.57 -12.70
CA ALA A 94 8.95 5.56 -13.51
C ALA A 94 10.21 6.17 -14.15
N ARG A 95 11.39 5.80 -13.64
CA ARG A 95 12.65 5.87 -14.38
C ARG A 95 13.23 4.48 -14.46
#